data_AF-A0A924XCR1-F1
#
_entry.id   AF-A0A924XCR1-F1
#
_cell.length_a   1.000
_cell.length_b   1.000
_cell.length_c   1.000
_cell.angle_alpha   90.00
_cell.angle_beta   90.00
_cell.angle_gamma   90.00
#
_symmetry.space_group_name_H-M   'P 1'
#
loop_
_entity.id
_entity.type
_entity.pdbx_description
1 polymer ?
#
loop_
_entity_poly.entity_id
_entity_poly.type
_entity_poly.pdbx_seq_one_letter_code
_entity_poly.pdbx_strand_id
1 'polypeptide(L)' 'MAYTAIRFKQQFRIAPVVYRRQVRLVVATRRILAGGSISVAAHEACFSDAAHLSRTFGNQYGVAPSAWIARVMNRAERH' A
#
# COMPACT_ATOMS: atom_id res chain seq x y z
N MET A 1 -29.68 -6.95 1.10
CA MET A 1 -28.37 -7.10 0.43
C MET A 1 -27.21 -6.78 1.40
N ALA A 2 -26.88 -7.71 2.31
CA ALA A 2 -25.79 -7.56 3.29
C ALA A 2 -25.05 -8.89 3.56
N TYR A 3 -24.95 -9.77 2.56
CA TYR A 3 -24.50 -11.15 2.76
C TYR A 3 -22.98 -11.34 2.62
N THR A 4 -22.28 -10.43 1.94
CA THR A 4 -20.87 -10.66 1.52
C THR A 4 -19.83 -10.26 2.58
N ALA A 5 -20.10 -9.23 3.39
CA ALA A 5 -19.13 -8.71 4.36
C ALA A 5 -18.91 -9.64 5.58
N ILE A 6 -19.96 -10.37 5.99
CA ILE A 6 -19.92 -11.27 7.16
C ILE A 6 -19.09 -12.52 6.86
N ARG A 7 -19.30 -13.13 5.68
CA ARG A 7 -18.56 -14.33 5.23
C ARG A 7 -17.06 -14.07 5.07
N PHE A 8 -16.68 -12.87 4.60
CA PHE A 8 -15.26 -12.48 4.48
C PHE A 8 -14.56 -12.36 5.85
N LYS A 9 -15.26 -11.79 6.84
CA LYS A 9 -14.73 -11.66 8.21
C LYS A 9 -14.56 -13.01 8.90
N GLN A 10 -15.42 -13.99 8.61
CA GLN A 10 -15.31 -15.35 9.15
C GLN A 10 -14.09 -16.11 8.61
N GLN A 11 -13.73 -15.93 7.33
CA GLN A 11 -12.61 -16.64 6.71
C GLN A 11 -11.25 -16.00 6.99
N PHE A 12 -11.16 -14.66 6.96
CA PHE A 12 -9.88 -13.94 7.01
C PHE A 12 -9.63 -13.22 8.34
N ARG A 13 -10.61 -13.22 9.26
CA ARG A 13 -10.60 -12.48 10.55
C ARG A 13 -10.30 -10.98 10.44
N ILE A 14 -10.29 -10.42 9.23
CA ILE A 14 -10.07 -9.02 8.93
C ILE A 14 -11.30 -8.43 8.23
N ALA A 15 -11.56 -7.15 8.48
CA ALA A 15 -12.63 -6.45 7.79
C ALA A 15 -12.28 -6.28 6.30
N PRO A 16 -13.25 -6.42 5.36
CA PRO A 16 -13.01 -6.25 3.93
C PRO A 16 -12.35 -4.92 3.54
N VAL A 17 -12.63 -3.85 4.30
CA VAL A 17 -12.02 -2.53 4.10
C VAL A 17 -10.52 -2.54 4.40
N VAL A 18 -10.10 -3.23 5.46
CA VAL A 18 -8.68 -3.38 5.82
C VAL A 18 -7.96 -4.17 4.74
N TYR A 19 -8.56 -5.26 4.27
CA TYR A 19 -8.00 -6.06 3.18
C TYR A 19 -7.84 -5.24 1.90
N ARG A 20 -8.85 -4.47 1.50
CA ARG A 20 -8.77 -3.58 0.33
C ARG A 20 -7.63 -2.57 0.46
N ARG A 21 -7.41 -2.02 1.66
CA ARG A 21 -6.30 -1.09 1.92
C ARG A 21 -4.94 -1.77 1.73
N GLN A 22 -4.79 -3.00 2.24
CA GLN A 22 -3.58 -3.79 2.08
C GLN A 22 -3.30 -4.11 0.60
N VAL A 23 -4.32 -4.52 -0.16
CA VAL A 23 -4.17 -4.78 -1.61
C VAL A 23 -3.70 -3.53 -2.35
N ARG A 24 -4.29 -2.36 -2.07
CA ARG A 24 -3.84 -1.08 -2.67
C ARG A 24 -2.39 -0.76 -2.32
N LEU A 25 -1.99 -0.98 -1.07
CA LEU A 25 -0.60 -0.78 -0.65
C LEU A 25 0.37 -1.71 -1.38
N VAL A 26 0.00 -2.97 -1.61
CA VAL A 26 0.81 -3.92 -2.40
C VAL A 26 0.99 -3.43 -3.83
N VAL A 27 -0.07 -2.94 -4.48
CA VAL A 27 0.00 -2.38 -5.83
C VAL A 27 0.94 -1.17 -5.88
N ALA A 28 0.76 -0.19 -4.98
CA ALA A 28 1.61 0.99 -4.92
C ALA A 28 3.09 0.61 -4.71
N THR A 29 3.36 -0.34 -3.81
CA THR A 29 4.72 -0.81 -3.50
C THR A 29 5.38 -1.44 -4.72
N ARG A 30 4.66 -2.30 -5.45
CA ARG A 30 5.17 -2.93 -6.68
C ARG A 30 5.52 -1.90 -7.75
N ARG A 31 4.68 -0.87 -7.91
CA ARG A 31 4.91 0.21 -8.89
C ARG A 31 6.11 1.07 -8.54
N ILE A 32 6.27 1.39 -7.26
CA ILE A 32 7.45 2.10 -6.75
C ILE A 32 8.74 1.29 -6.99
N LEU A 33 8.72 -0.02 -6.70
CA LEU A 33 9.87 -0.90 -6.94
C LEU A 33 10.22 -1.06 -8.42
N ALA A 34 9.24 -0.92 -9.32
CA ALA A 34 9.46 -0.89 -10.75
C ALA A 34 10.06 0.45 -11.27
N GLY A 35 10.43 1.37 -10.38
CA GLY A 35 10.97 2.69 -10.73
C GLY A 35 9.92 3.78 -10.96
N GLY A 36 8.65 3.49 -10.69
CA GLY A 36 7.57 4.47 -10.83
C GLY A 36 7.64 5.58 -9.77
N SER A 37 7.20 6.79 -10.13
CA SER A 37 7.08 7.88 -9.17
C SER A 37 5.98 7.61 -8.14
N ILE A 38 6.13 8.14 -6.93
CA ILE A 38 5.15 7.94 -5.83
C ILE A 38 3.75 8.44 -6.24
N SER A 39 3.67 9.52 -7.02
CA SER A 39 2.40 10.08 -7.49
C SER A 39 1.69 9.14 -8.46
N VAL A 40 2.43 8.58 -9.43
CA VAL A 40 1.89 7.61 -10.40
C VAL A 40 1.46 6.34 -9.66
N ALA A 41 2.29 5.82 -8.75
CA ALA A 41 1.96 4.65 -7.95
C ALA A 41 0.74 4.86 -7.06
N ALA A 42 0.52 6.07 -6.52
CA ALA A 42 -0.69 6.41 -5.78
C ALA A 42 -1.94 6.34 -6.66
N HIS A 43 -1.87 6.91 -7.86
CA HIS A 43 -2.99 6.91 -8.80
C HIS A 43 -3.34 5.48 -9.26
N GLU A 44 -2.33 4.68 -9.65
CA GLU A 44 -2.52 3.29 -10.07
C GLU A 44 -3.04 2.38 -8.95
N ALA A 45 -2.72 2.69 -7.69
CA ALA A 45 -3.24 1.98 -6.53
C ALA A 45 -4.61 2.52 -6.02
N CYS A 46 -5.26 3.40 -6.79
CA CYS A 46 -6.54 4.03 -6.46
C CYS A 46 -6.52 4.84 -5.15
N PHE A 47 -5.41 5.53 -4.86
CA PHE A 47 -5.38 6.62 -3.90
C PHE A 47 -5.74 7.94 -4.59
N SER A 48 -6.28 8.88 -3.83
CA SER A 48 -6.62 10.22 -4.31
C SER A 48 -5.37 11.01 -4.73
N ASP A 49 -4.30 10.84 -3.97
CA ASP A 49 -3.06 11.58 -4.10
C ASP A 49 -1.93 10.88 -3.32
N ALA A 50 -0.69 11.35 -3.52
CA ALA A 50 0.49 10.84 -2.86
C ALA A 50 0.49 11.04 -1.33
N ALA A 51 -0.21 12.06 -0.81
CA ALA A 51 -0.30 12.30 0.64
C ALA A 51 -1.23 11.28 1.32
N HIS A 52 -2.33 10.90 0.68
CA HIS A 52 -3.22 9.85 1.13
C HIS A 52 -2.54 8.47 1.12
N LEU A 53 -1.77 8.17 0.06
CA LEU A 53 -0.89 7.00 0.04
C LEU A 53 0.09 7.05 1.22
N SER A 54 0.77 8.17 1.44
CA SER A 54 1.79 8.31 2.50
C SER A 54 1.24 8.12 3.91
N ARG A 55 0.08 8.73 4.23
CA ARG A 55 -0.61 8.50 5.51
C ARG A 55 -1.01 7.04 5.68
N THR A 56 -1.49 6.42 4.60
CA THR A 56 -1.91 5.01 4.63
C THR A 56 -0.75 4.05 4.81
N PHE A 57 0.35 4.32 4.12
CA PHE A 57 1.58 3.54 4.21
C PHE A 57 2.21 3.68 5.61
N GLY A 58 2.29 4.89 6.15
CA GLY A 58 2.77 5.15 7.50
C GLY A 58 1.95 4.43 8.57
N ASN A 59 0.62 4.47 8.48
CA ASN A 59 -0.25 3.75 9.41
C ASN A 59 -0.08 2.22 9.33
N GLN A 60 0.29 1.67 8.17
CA GLN A 60 0.42 0.22 7.97
C GLN A 60 1.82 -0.31 8.30
N TYR A 61 2.86 0.46 7.99
CA TYR A 61 4.27 0.02 8.03
C TYR A 61 5.14 0.82 9.00
N GLY A 62 4.61 1.88 9.63
CA GLY A 62 5.34 2.72 10.59
C GLY A 62 6.38 3.65 9.98
N VAL A 63 6.51 3.70 8.66
CA VAL A 63 7.49 4.54 7.93
C VAL A 63 6.84 5.22 6.74
N ALA A 64 7.36 6.37 6.32
CA ALA A 64 6.89 7.02 5.09
C ALA A 64 7.38 6.27 3.83
N PRO A 65 6.65 6.30 2.71
CA PRO A 65 7.06 5.66 1.46
C PRO A 65 8.44 6.12 0.99
N SER A 66 8.74 7.43 1.07
CA SER A 66 10.02 8.01 0.65
C SER A 66 11.20 7.46 1.46
N ALA A 67 11.07 7.38 2.78
CA ALA A 67 12.09 6.83 3.66
C ALA A 67 12.29 5.32 3.42
N TRP A 68 11.22 4.59 3.14
CA TRP A 68 11.30 3.18 2.77
C TRP A 68 12.03 2.98 1.44
N ILE A 69 11.71 3.78 0.41
CA ILE A 69 12.39 3.76 -0.90
C ILE A 69 13.88 4.02 -0.72
N ALA A 70 14.26 5.07 0.01
CA ALA A 70 15.67 5.38 0.26
C ALA A 70 16.41 4.19 0.89
N ARG A 71 15.78 3.50 1.86
CA ARG A 71 16.35 2.29 2.48
C ARG A 71 16.49 1.13 1.50
N VAL A 72 15.50 0.92 0.64
CA VAL A 72 15.51 -0.15 -0.37
C VAL A 72 16.59 0.12 -1.43
N MET A 73 16.66 1.33 -1.95
CA MET A 73 17.65 1.72 -2.97
C MET A 73 19.08 1.66 -2.42
N ASN A 74 19.32 2.18 -1.20
CA ASN A 74 20.61 2.08 -0.52
C ASN A 74 21.05 0.64 -0.20
N ARG A 75 20.12 -0.33 -0.23
CA ARG A 75 20.43 -1.76 -0.08
C ARG A 75 20.72 -2.41 -1.43
N ALA A 76 20.04 -1.98 -2.50
CA ALA A 76 20.28 -2.47 -3.85
C ALA A 76 21.68 -2.09 -4.36
N GLU A 77 22.20 -0.91 -4.01
CA GLU A 77 23.54 -0.45 -4.42
C GLU A 77 24.70 -1.15 -3.71
N ARG A 78 24.43 -1.93 -2.65
CA ARG A 78 25.44 -2.61 -1.83
C ARG A 78 25.64 -4.09 -2.16
N HIS A 79 24.97 -4.59 -3.19
CA HIS A 79 25.03 -5.96 -3.68
C HIS A 79 25.29 -5.97 -5.18
#